data_AF-A0A7C3MEQ5-F1
#
_entry.id   AF-A0A7C3MEQ5-F1
#
_cell.length_a   1.000
_cell.length_b   1.000
_cell.length_c   1.000
_cell.angle_alpha   90.00
_cell.angle_beta   90.00
_cell.angle_gamma   90.00
#
_symmetry.space_group_name_H-M   'P 1'
#
loop_
_entity.id
_entity.type
_entity.pdbx_description
1 polymer ?
#
loop_
_entity_poly.entity_id
_entity_poly.type
_entity_poly.pdbx_seq_one_letter_code
_entity_poly.pdbx_strand_id
1 'polypeptide(L)'
;MQSQGKLYVIGIGPGSTELMTLKARKAIEESEYVVGYKTYIERISDLLEGKKVITTPMRKEIERVEIALNLARHYVVSLVSGGDPSVYGILPLVIEYAVKNNIDVNIEVIPGVTAMSAASALLGSPVSGDHAVLSLSDLLVPWSQIEKRLIYALKGDFVIAIYNPSSRKRKENLKKALKIIRKFRGDVWVGIVRNAFRDGEEVEIRRVSEIKEDEVDMNTILIVGNSETAVAGRIMYTPRGYSRKYSIQEKQKSRMGAETEEALKIATISEEILKSLHPEEGLKGDIIRRCIATTGDVSIRDVLRFKGDIYEGVRALKDDCRIIVDVHMVKAGLRRDSIAAVDFSSNDGGTKTASGLRNIRDLVEGSIVAIGNSPSAAIALYEIAQRYPPRFIVATPVGFVNAAESKEAIRSLEIPSITTEGTRGGSGICAAVVNCLIEHAERSD
;
A
#
# COMPACT_ATOMS: atom_id res chain seq x y z
N MET A 1 14.38 34.35 -41.65
CA MET A 1 15.08 33.77 -40.49
C MET A 1 14.93 32.27 -40.58
N GLN A 2 16.03 31.50 -40.65
CA GLN A 2 15.93 30.03 -40.53
C GLN A 2 15.28 29.73 -39.18
N SER A 3 14.23 28.91 -39.16
CA SER A 3 13.67 28.43 -37.90
C SER A 3 14.80 27.74 -37.13
N GLN A 4 14.90 28.03 -35.83
CA GLN A 4 15.79 27.28 -34.96
C GLN A 4 15.24 25.86 -34.90
N GLY A 5 16.01 24.87 -35.39
CA GLY A 5 15.57 23.48 -35.47
C GLY A 5 15.12 22.94 -34.11
N LYS A 6 14.12 22.06 -34.12
CA LYS A 6 13.44 21.57 -32.91
C LYS A 6 12.96 20.13 -33.08
N LEU A 7 13.09 19.33 -32.03
CA LEU A 7 12.54 17.98 -31.94
C LEU A 7 11.43 17.94 -30.89
N TYR A 8 10.19 17.71 -31.32
CA TYR A 8 9.11 17.27 -30.46
C TYR A 8 9.17 15.75 -30.30
N VAL A 9 9.18 15.26 -29.06
CA VAL A 9 9.00 13.83 -28.75
C VAL A 9 7.60 13.66 -28.16
N ILE A 10 6.70 13.05 -28.93
CA ILE A 10 5.24 13.18 -28.71
C ILE A 10 4.62 11.84 -28.36
N GLY A 11 3.87 11.80 -27.25
CA GLY A 11 2.91 10.74 -26.95
C GLY A 11 1.58 10.95 -27.65
N ILE A 12 1.19 10.03 -28.54
CA ILE A 12 -0.07 10.11 -29.29
C ILE A 12 -1.25 9.44 -28.57
N GLY A 13 -1.05 8.94 -27.35
CA GLY A 13 -2.08 8.22 -26.60
C GLY A 13 -2.26 6.76 -27.03
N PRO A 14 -3.25 6.05 -26.47
CA PRO A 14 -3.39 4.60 -26.62
C PRO A 14 -3.85 4.15 -28.02
N GLY A 15 -4.51 5.03 -28.77
CA GLY A 15 -5.18 4.67 -30.02
C GLY A 15 -5.97 5.82 -30.62
N SER A 16 -7.16 6.07 -30.06
CA SER A 16 -8.08 7.11 -30.51
C SER A 16 -7.45 8.50 -30.49
N THR A 17 -7.66 9.25 -31.58
CA THR A 17 -7.27 10.65 -31.71
C THR A 17 -8.00 11.56 -30.72
N GLU A 18 -9.14 11.13 -30.16
CA GLU A 18 -9.86 11.85 -29.10
C GLU A 18 -9.09 11.88 -27.77
N LEU A 19 -8.21 10.89 -27.54
CA LEU A 19 -7.35 10.81 -26.36
C LEU A 19 -5.98 11.46 -26.58
N MET A 20 -5.74 12.05 -27.76
CA MET A 20 -4.55 12.83 -28.03
C MET A 20 -4.65 14.19 -27.33
N THR A 21 -3.57 14.62 -26.69
CA THR A 21 -3.56 15.95 -26.05
C THR A 21 -3.58 17.06 -27.10
N LEU A 22 -4.21 18.19 -26.78
CA LEU A 22 -4.21 19.36 -27.67
C LEU A 22 -2.79 19.84 -28.00
N LYS A 23 -1.85 19.68 -27.06
CA LYS A 23 -0.43 20.04 -27.26
C LYS A 23 0.24 19.11 -28.27
N ALA A 24 -0.02 17.80 -28.22
CA ALA A 24 0.49 16.84 -29.20
C ALA A 24 -0.01 17.16 -30.61
N ARG A 25 -1.31 17.45 -30.76
CA ARG A 25 -1.89 17.81 -32.06
C ARG A 25 -1.24 19.07 -32.65
N LYS A 26 -1.15 20.15 -31.86
CA LYS A 26 -0.51 21.41 -32.29
C LYS A 26 0.95 21.23 -32.70
N ALA A 27 1.71 20.42 -31.97
CA ALA A 27 3.11 20.16 -32.30
C ALA A 27 3.27 19.35 -33.60
N ILE A 28 2.39 18.39 -33.85
CA ILE A 28 2.34 17.68 -35.14
C ILE A 28 1.99 18.66 -36.26
N GLU A 29 0.97 19.51 -36.07
CA GLU A 29 0.53 20.54 -37.02
C GLU A 29 1.65 21.53 -37.36
N GLU A 30 2.47 21.95 -36.38
CA GLU A 30 3.63 22.83 -36.57
C GLU A 30 4.79 22.15 -37.30
N SER A 31 4.91 20.82 -37.19
CA SER A 31 6.07 20.10 -37.70
C SER A 31 6.08 19.95 -39.22
N GLU A 32 7.26 20.13 -39.80
CA GLU A 32 7.56 19.89 -41.22
C GLU A 32 7.78 18.40 -41.48
N TYR A 33 8.46 17.73 -40.55
CA TYR A 33 8.75 16.30 -40.61
C TYR A 33 8.04 15.56 -39.48
N VAL A 34 7.45 14.41 -39.81
CA VAL A 34 6.89 13.49 -38.82
C VAL A 34 7.58 12.14 -38.96
N VAL A 35 8.26 11.71 -37.90
CA VAL A 35 9.04 10.48 -37.83
C VAL A 35 8.37 9.53 -36.84
N GLY A 36 8.15 8.27 -37.22
CA GLY A 36 7.46 7.34 -36.33
C GLY A 36 7.49 5.89 -36.78
N TYR A 37 7.01 5.01 -35.92
CA TYR A 37 6.73 3.62 -36.31
C TYR A 37 5.49 3.59 -37.20
N LYS A 38 5.52 2.75 -38.25
CA LYS A 38 4.47 2.67 -39.27
C LYS A 38 3.06 2.66 -38.66
N THR A 39 2.82 1.80 -37.67
CA THR A 39 1.51 1.69 -37.00
C THR A 39 1.11 2.93 -36.20
N TYR A 40 2.06 3.73 -35.73
CA TYR A 40 1.74 5.00 -35.03
C TYR A 40 1.44 6.11 -36.04
N ILE A 41 2.17 6.14 -37.15
CA ILE A 41 1.95 7.07 -38.26
C ILE A 41 0.57 6.85 -38.89
N GLU A 42 0.19 5.59 -39.10
CA GLU A 42 -1.14 5.22 -39.63
C GLU A 42 -2.29 5.70 -38.72
N ARG A 43 -2.09 5.79 -37.40
CA ARG A 43 -3.13 6.25 -36.45
C ARG A 43 -3.35 7.76 -36.45
N ILE A 44 -2.42 8.51 -37.01
CA ILE A 44 -2.48 9.98 -37.04
C ILE A 44 -2.53 10.50 -38.47
N SER A 45 -2.90 9.65 -39.44
CA SER A 45 -2.91 9.97 -40.88
C SER A 45 -3.55 11.31 -41.20
N ASP A 46 -4.64 11.63 -40.51
CA ASP A 46 -5.45 12.83 -40.73
C ASP A 46 -4.72 14.12 -40.33
N LEU A 47 -3.62 14.02 -39.58
CA LEU A 47 -2.77 15.14 -39.15
C LEU A 47 -1.52 15.30 -40.03
N LEU A 48 -1.34 14.44 -41.05
CA LEU A 48 -0.10 14.37 -41.84
C LEU A 48 -0.17 15.09 -43.18
N GLU A 49 -1.31 15.69 -43.53
CA GLU A 49 -1.46 16.43 -44.78
C GLU A 49 -0.41 17.56 -44.88
N GLY A 50 0.30 17.62 -46.01
CA GLY A 50 1.36 18.59 -46.27
C GLY A 50 2.69 18.34 -45.55
N LYS A 51 2.85 17.24 -44.79
CA LYS A 51 4.05 16.93 -44.01
C LYS A 51 4.95 15.90 -44.69
N LYS A 52 6.26 15.95 -44.39
CA LYS A 52 7.22 14.93 -44.83
C LYS A 52 7.25 13.79 -43.81
N VAL A 53 6.69 12.65 -44.17
CA VAL A 53 6.54 11.49 -43.27
C VAL A 53 7.68 10.49 -43.46
N ILE A 54 8.35 10.12 -42.38
CA ILE A 54 9.40 9.09 -42.37
C ILE A 54 8.99 7.96 -41.45
N THR A 55 8.92 6.75 -42.00
CA THR A 55 8.62 5.53 -41.24
C THR A 55 9.83 4.62 -41.20
N THR A 56 10.08 3.99 -40.05
CA THR A 56 11.00 2.83 -39.96
C THR A 56 10.25 1.63 -39.37
N PRO A 57 10.58 0.38 -39.76
CA PRO A 57 9.94 -0.81 -39.23
C PRO A 57 10.34 -1.08 -37.76
N MET A 58 9.81 -2.15 -37.16
CA MET A 58 10.17 -2.56 -35.80
C MET A 58 11.67 -2.87 -35.66
N ARG A 59 12.24 -2.69 -34.46
CA ARG A 59 13.66 -2.91 -34.10
C ARG A 59 14.68 -1.98 -34.75
N LYS A 60 14.22 -0.89 -35.35
CA LYS A 60 15.05 0.20 -35.86
C LYS A 60 14.86 1.46 -35.03
N GLU A 61 14.73 1.33 -33.71
CA GLU A 61 14.54 2.49 -32.83
C GLU A 61 15.72 3.46 -32.88
N ILE A 62 16.96 2.96 -32.90
CA ILE A 62 18.18 3.79 -32.97
C ILE A 62 18.21 4.60 -34.27
N GLU A 63 18.02 3.96 -35.41
CA GLU A 63 17.96 4.62 -36.72
C GLU A 63 16.86 5.68 -36.77
N ARG A 64 15.69 5.41 -36.17
CA ARG A 64 14.57 6.36 -36.09
C ARG A 64 14.95 7.62 -35.31
N VAL A 65 15.64 7.45 -34.18
CA VAL A 65 16.11 8.54 -33.31
C VAL A 65 17.20 9.36 -34.00
N GLU A 66 18.15 8.68 -34.66
CA GLU A 66 19.21 9.33 -35.43
C GLU A 66 18.65 10.22 -36.54
N ILE A 67 17.71 9.70 -37.35
CA ILE A 67 17.04 10.46 -38.40
C ILE A 67 16.33 11.70 -37.81
N ALA A 68 15.58 11.53 -36.73
CA ALA A 68 14.82 12.61 -36.11
C ALA A 68 15.73 13.72 -35.58
N LEU A 69 16.82 13.36 -34.87
CA LEU A 69 17.78 14.32 -34.33
C LEU A 69 18.57 15.04 -35.43
N ASN A 70 18.95 14.35 -36.50
CA ASN A 70 19.65 14.98 -37.62
C ASN A 70 18.77 15.99 -38.36
N LEU A 71 17.50 15.66 -38.59
CA LEU A 71 16.53 16.61 -39.18
C LEU A 71 16.27 17.80 -38.26
N ALA A 72 16.16 17.56 -36.95
CA ALA A 72 15.84 18.58 -35.97
C ALA A 72 16.96 19.63 -35.77
N ARG A 73 18.13 19.46 -36.40
CA ARG A 73 19.14 20.53 -36.51
C ARG A 73 18.70 21.70 -37.39
N HIS A 74 17.78 21.45 -38.31
CA HIS A 74 17.40 22.41 -39.35
C HIS A 74 15.89 22.60 -39.50
N TYR A 75 15.08 21.68 -38.98
CA TYR A 75 13.62 21.66 -39.18
C TYR A 75 12.89 21.47 -37.86
N VAL A 76 11.59 21.75 -37.87
CA VAL A 76 10.68 21.34 -36.79
C VAL A 76 10.21 19.91 -37.05
N VAL A 77 10.55 18.99 -36.15
CA VAL A 77 10.35 17.54 -36.32
C VAL A 77 9.50 16.99 -35.18
N SER A 78 8.49 16.18 -35.52
CA SER A 78 7.72 15.38 -34.56
C SER A 78 8.16 13.92 -34.60
N LEU A 79 8.76 13.42 -33.53
CA LEU A 79 9.01 12.01 -33.29
C LEU A 79 7.88 11.42 -32.43
N VAL A 80 7.02 10.59 -33.04
CA VAL A 80 5.80 10.08 -32.38
C VAL A 80 5.99 8.73 -31.72
N SER A 81 5.35 8.55 -30.56
CA SER A 81 5.33 7.32 -29.75
C SER A 81 3.91 7.02 -29.28
N GLY A 82 3.50 5.75 -29.33
CA GLY A 82 2.22 5.34 -28.77
C GLY A 82 2.19 5.49 -27.24
N GLY A 83 1.03 5.84 -26.69
CA GLY A 83 0.87 6.11 -25.27
C GLY A 83 1.62 7.38 -24.86
N ASP A 84 2.46 7.25 -23.83
CA ASP A 84 3.38 8.29 -23.37
C ASP A 84 4.82 7.94 -23.78
N PRO A 85 5.63 8.89 -24.29
CA PRO A 85 6.94 8.58 -24.81
C PRO A 85 7.94 8.16 -23.71
N SER A 86 7.65 8.45 -22.44
CA SER A 86 8.48 8.06 -21.29
C SER A 86 8.18 6.65 -20.77
N VAL A 87 6.96 6.14 -20.95
CA VAL A 87 6.52 4.85 -20.39
C VAL A 87 6.76 3.73 -21.41
N TYR A 88 7.93 3.09 -21.32
CA TYR A 88 8.39 2.08 -22.30
C TYR A 88 8.36 2.57 -23.76
N GLY A 89 8.42 3.90 -23.94
CA GLY A 89 8.42 4.57 -25.24
C GLY A 89 9.82 4.94 -25.73
N ILE A 90 9.88 5.87 -26.69
CA ILE A 90 11.12 6.22 -27.40
C ILE A 90 11.99 7.24 -26.65
N LEU A 91 11.43 8.00 -25.69
CA LEU A 91 12.11 9.13 -25.06
C LEU A 91 13.43 8.74 -24.37
N PRO A 92 13.53 7.64 -23.60
CA PRO A 92 14.79 7.27 -22.97
C PRO A 92 15.92 7.10 -24.00
N LEU A 93 15.62 6.50 -25.16
CA LEU A 93 16.60 6.34 -26.23
C LEU A 93 16.97 7.67 -26.89
N VAL A 94 16.01 8.58 -27.08
CA VAL A 94 16.28 9.93 -27.61
C VAL A 94 17.28 10.68 -26.73
N ILE A 95 17.01 10.73 -25.42
CA ILE A 95 17.86 11.44 -24.47
C ILE A 95 19.22 10.76 -24.36
N GLU A 96 19.27 9.44 -24.24
CA GLU A 96 20.52 8.69 -24.16
C GLU A 96 21.40 8.91 -25.40
N TYR A 97 20.80 8.85 -26.60
CA TYR A 97 21.53 9.04 -27.85
C TYR A 97 22.03 10.48 -28.01
N ALA A 98 21.20 11.48 -27.70
CA ALA A 98 21.58 12.89 -27.79
C ALA A 98 22.75 13.22 -26.85
N VAL A 99 22.69 12.75 -25.60
CA VAL A 99 23.75 12.95 -24.60
C VAL A 99 25.03 12.24 -25.01
N LYS A 100 24.97 10.96 -25.41
CA LYS A 100 26.17 10.19 -25.79
C LYS A 100 26.90 10.76 -27.00
N ASN A 101 26.17 11.38 -27.93
CA ASN A 101 26.74 11.91 -29.17
C ASN A 101 26.92 13.44 -29.15
N ASN A 102 26.73 14.10 -28.00
CA ASN A 102 26.82 15.56 -27.85
C ASN A 102 26.00 16.33 -28.91
N ILE A 103 24.75 15.91 -29.12
CA ILE A 103 23.85 16.53 -30.10
C ILE A 103 23.15 17.72 -29.43
N ASP A 104 23.45 18.93 -29.91
CA ASP A 104 22.82 20.17 -29.48
C ASP A 104 21.57 20.46 -30.35
N VAL A 105 20.41 20.02 -29.87
CA VAL A 105 19.10 20.23 -30.50
C VAL A 105 18.10 20.59 -29.41
N ASN A 106 17.18 21.51 -29.70
CA ASN A 106 16.07 21.82 -28.80
C ASN A 106 15.06 20.65 -28.77
N ILE A 107 15.07 19.86 -27.70
CA ILE A 107 14.18 18.72 -27.51
C ILE A 107 13.04 19.12 -26.56
N GLU A 108 11.80 19.07 -27.05
CA GLU A 108 10.60 19.26 -26.24
C GLU A 108 9.79 17.97 -26.14
N VAL A 109 9.51 17.54 -24.91
CA VAL A 109 8.72 16.33 -24.65
C VAL A 109 7.26 16.70 -24.45
N ILE A 110 6.37 16.01 -25.16
CA ILE A 110 4.92 16.18 -25.03
C ILE A 110 4.32 14.87 -24.48
N PRO A 111 3.73 14.90 -23.27
CA PRO A 111 3.17 13.70 -22.64
C PRO A 111 1.90 13.23 -23.36
N GLY A 112 1.60 11.94 -23.21
CA GLY A 112 0.41 11.30 -23.77
C GLY A 112 -0.30 10.41 -22.77
N VAL A 113 -1.56 10.07 -23.06
CA VAL A 113 -2.32 9.12 -22.22
C VAL A 113 -1.69 7.73 -22.36
N THR A 114 -1.10 7.22 -21.28
CA THR A 114 -0.45 5.90 -21.28
C THR A 114 -1.48 4.75 -21.28
N ALA A 115 -1.07 3.57 -21.76
CA ALA A 115 -1.96 2.42 -21.91
C ALA A 115 -2.56 1.94 -20.57
N MET A 116 -1.84 2.11 -19.45
CA MET A 116 -2.36 1.82 -18.10
C MET A 116 -3.56 2.70 -17.75
N SER A 117 -3.48 4.01 -17.99
CA SER A 117 -4.58 4.93 -17.68
C SER A 117 -5.79 4.63 -18.57
N ALA A 118 -5.55 4.33 -19.85
CA ALA A 118 -6.58 3.91 -20.78
C ALA A 118 -7.27 2.60 -20.34
N ALA A 119 -6.49 1.57 -20.02
CA ALA A 119 -7.01 0.30 -19.54
C ALA A 119 -7.78 0.45 -18.21
N SER A 120 -7.27 1.26 -17.28
CA SER A 120 -7.95 1.52 -16.01
C SER A 120 -9.30 2.18 -16.22
N ALA A 121 -9.41 3.14 -17.15
CA ALA A 121 -10.67 3.82 -17.45
C ALA A 121 -11.73 2.86 -18.04
N LEU A 122 -11.30 1.90 -18.87
CA LEU A 122 -12.19 0.89 -19.45
C LEU A 122 -12.64 -0.16 -18.43
N LEU A 123 -11.80 -0.45 -17.43
CA LEU A 123 -12.09 -1.40 -16.36
C LEU A 123 -12.94 -0.78 -15.23
N GLY A 124 -12.93 0.54 -15.08
CA GLY A 124 -13.56 1.27 -13.98
C GLY A 124 -12.53 2.13 -13.23
N SER A 125 -12.03 1.64 -12.11
CA SER A 125 -10.99 2.34 -11.34
C SER A 125 -10.05 1.40 -10.58
N PRO A 126 -9.45 0.37 -11.23
CA PRO A 126 -8.50 -0.52 -10.56
C PRO A 126 -7.21 0.20 -10.16
N VAL A 127 -6.75 1.18 -10.95
CA VAL A 127 -5.57 1.99 -10.64
C VAL A 127 -6.00 3.28 -9.94
N SER A 128 -6.22 3.20 -8.63
CA SER A 128 -6.71 4.32 -7.81
C SER A 128 -5.74 4.74 -6.70
N GLY A 129 -4.90 3.82 -6.22
CA GLY A 129 -3.92 4.07 -5.16
C GLY A 129 -2.49 3.82 -5.63
N ASP A 130 -1.69 3.33 -4.69
CA ASP A 130 -0.32 2.93 -4.96
C ASP A 130 -0.27 1.82 -6.01
N HIS A 131 0.53 2.04 -7.06
CA HIS A 131 0.66 1.11 -8.16
C HIS A 131 2.10 1.02 -8.67
N ALA A 132 2.40 -0.10 -9.31
CA ALA A 132 3.67 -0.35 -9.98
C ALA A 132 3.44 -0.60 -11.48
N VAL A 133 4.35 -0.11 -12.31
CA VAL A 133 4.36 -0.35 -13.76
C VAL A 133 5.56 -1.24 -14.08
N LEU A 134 5.29 -2.38 -14.71
CA LEU A 134 6.30 -3.39 -15.05
C LEU A 134 6.19 -3.80 -16.51
N SER A 135 7.30 -4.25 -17.09
CA SER A 135 7.29 -4.91 -18.40
C SER A 135 7.85 -6.31 -18.29
N LEU A 136 7.23 -7.27 -19.00
CA LEU A 136 7.72 -8.65 -19.11
C LEU A 136 8.67 -8.86 -20.31
N SER A 137 9.07 -7.78 -20.99
CA SER A 137 10.05 -7.82 -22.06
C SER A 137 11.46 -7.95 -21.48
N ASP A 138 12.11 -9.07 -21.77
CA ASP A 138 13.47 -9.40 -21.36
C ASP A 138 14.56 -9.02 -22.39
N LEU A 139 14.18 -8.21 -23.40
CA LEU A 139 15.09 -7.82 -24.49
C LEU A 139 16.32 -7.04 -23.99
N LEU A 140 16.11 -6.12 -23.05
CA LEU A 140 17.14 -5.26 -22.48
C LEU A 140 17.37 -5.51 -20.98
N VAL A 141 16.42 -6.18 -20.32
CA VAL A 141 16.43 -6.41 -18.87
C VAL A 141 16.37 -7.92 -18.63
N PRO A 142 17.38 -8.52 -17.97
CA PRO A 142 17.36 -9.95 -17.66
C PRO A 142 16.11 -10.34 -16.87
N TRP A 143 15.54 -11.52 -17.18
CA TRP A 143 14.35 -12.03 -16.49
C TRP A 143 14.48 -12.02 -14.95
N SER A 144 15.66 -12.33 -14.41
CA SER A 144 15.91 -12.30 -12.96
C SER A 144 15.62 -10.95 -12.31
N GLN A 145 15.86 -9.84 -13.01
CA GLN A 145 15.51 -8.50 -12.51
C GLN A 145 14.01 -8.23 -12.62
N ILE A 146 13.37 -8.66 -13.71
CA ILE A 146 11.91 -8.53 -13.90
C ILE A 146 11.18 -9.30 -12.80
N GLU A 147 11.58 -10.54 -12.56
CA GLU A 147 11.06 -11.40 -11.49
C GLU A 147 11.24 -10.76 -10.11
N LYS A 148 12.44 -10.24 -9.81
CA LYS A 148 12.70 -9.52 -8.55
C LYS A 148 11.74 -8.34 -8.37
N ARG A 149 11.57 -7.50 -9.40
CA ARG A 149 10.66 -6.34 -9.35
C ARG A 149 9.21 -6.75 -9.16
N LEU A 150 8.75 -7.78 -9.88
CA LEU A 150 7.41 -8.33 -9.72
C LEU A 150 7.17 -8.82 -8.30
N ILE A 151 8.11 -9.59 -7.73
CA ILE A 151 7.99 -10.09 -6.35
C ILE A 151 7.88 -8.94 -5.34
N TYR A 152 8.68 -7.88 -5.47
CA TYR A 152 8.61 -6.75 -4.54
C TYR A 152 7.34 -5.93 -4.71
N ALA A 153 6.88 -5.70 -5.94
CA ALA A 153 5.59 -5.05 -6.19
C ALA A 153 4.44 -5.86 -5.57
N LEU A 154 4.48 -7.20 -5.73
CA LEU A 154 3.52 -8.10 -5.10
C LEU A 154 3.61 -8.07 -3.58
N LYS A 155 4.80 -8.03 -2.98
CA LYS A 155 4.95 -7.92 -1.51
C LYS A 155 4.46 -6.59 -0.95
N GLY A 156 4.62 -5.51 -1.71
CA GLY A 156 4.20 -4.16 -1.31
C GLY A 156 2.71 -3.86 -1.48
N ASP A 157 1.91 -4.81 -1.97
CA ASP A 157 0.45 -4.65 -2.18
C ASP A 157 0.07 -3.55 -3.18
N PHE A 158 0.96 -3.30 -4.13
CA PHE A 158 0.70 -2.42 -5.25
C PHE A 158 -0.28 -3.09 -6.23
N VAL A 159 -1.18 -2.29 -6.81
CA VAL A 159 -1.81 -2.65 -8.08
C VAL A 159 -0.72 -2.68 -9.15
N ILE A 160 -0.70 -3.68 -10.03
CA ILE A 160 0.41 -3.85 -11.00
C ILE A 160 -0.12 -3.74 -12.42
N ALA A 161 0.36 -2.76 -13.17
CA ALA A 161 0.14 -2.66 -14.61
C ALA A 161 1.29 -3.34 -15.37
N ILE A 162 0.97 -4.41 -16.11
CA ILE A 162 1.94 -5.20 -16.86
C ILE A 162 1.88 -4.83 -18.35
N TYR A 163 3.00 -4.29 -18.83
CA TYR A 163 3.26 -3.94 -20.23
C TYR A 163 4.04 -5.04 -20.94
N ASN A 164 3.84 -5.11 -22.26
CA ASN A 164 4.47 -6.11 -23.13
C ASN A 164 4.31 -7.54 -22.54
N PRO A 165 3.09 -7.94 -22.12
CA PRO A 165 2.89 -9.12 -21.29
C PRO A 165 3.29 -10.40 -22.01
N SER A 166 3.05 -10.48 -23.31
CA SER A 166 3.36 -11.66 -24.12
C SER A 166 3.80 -11.29 -25.53
N SER A 167 4.52 -12.20 -26.18
CA SER A 167 4.84 -12.12 -27.61
C SER A 167 5.05 -13.53 -28.15
N ARG A 168 5.13 -13.67 -29.49
CA ARG A 168 5.43 -14.97 -30.14
C ARG A 168 6.66 -15.69 -29.56
N LYS A 169 7.66 -14.95 -29.08
CA LYS A 169 8.90 -15.52 -28.51
C LYS A 169 8.91 -15.60 -26.98
N ARG A 170 7.93 -15.02 -26.28
CA ARG A 170 7.96 -14.78 -24.82
C ARG A 170 6.75 -15.32 -24.06
N LYS A 171 6.03 -16.32 -24.61
CA LYS A 171 4.91 -16.96 -23.91
C LYS A 171 5.30 -17.47 -22.51
N GLU A 172 6.54 -17.92 -22.36
CA GLU A 172 7.08 -18.43 -21.10
C GLU A 172 7.20 -17.36 -20.00
N ASN A 173 7.45 -16.10 -20.36
CA ASN A 173 7.59 -15.01 -19.37
C ASN A 173 6.24 -14.67 -18.72
N LEU A 174 5.17 -14.64 -19.52
CA LEU A 174 3.82 -14.47 -18.98
C LEU A 174 3.45 -15.63 -18.05
N LYS A 175 3.70 -16.87 -18.48
CA LYS A 175 3.44 -18.07 -17.67
C LYS A 175 4.16 -18.02 -16.32
N LYS A 176 5.45 -17.65 -16.31
CA LYS A 176 6.23 -17.46 -15.08
C LYS A 176 5.65 -16.34 -14.21
N ALA A 177 5.29 -15.20 -14.80
CA ALA A 177 4.69 -14.07 -14.08
C ALA A 177 3.36 -14.47 -13.42
N LEU A 178 2.45 -15.13 -14.14
CA LEU A 178 1.17 -15.62 -13.61
C LEU A 178 1.39 -16.60 -12.45
N LYS A 179 2.38 -17.50 -12.55
CA LYS A 179 2.76 -18.42 -11.46
C LYS A 179 3.28 -17.67 -10.24
N ILE A 180 4.10 -16.63 -10.43
CA ILE A 180 4.61 -15.79 -9.33
C ILE A 180 3.47 -15.03 -8.67
N ILE A 181 2.57 -14.41 -9.45
CA ILE A 181 1.39 -13.71 -8.92
C ILE A 181 0.56 -14.67 -8.06
N ARG A 182 0.23 -15.85 -8.59
CA ARG A 182 -0.53 -16.88 -7.84
C ARG A 182 0.17 -17.30 -6.54
N LYS A 183 1.49 -17.44 -6.57
CA LYS A 183 2.28 -17.83 -5.40
C LYS A 183 2.24 -16.77 -4.29
N PHE A 184 2.30 -15.47 -4.63
CA PHE A 184 2.42 -14.40 -3.64
C PHE A 184 1.08 -13.75 -3.26
N ARG A 185 0.10 -13.74 -4.15
CA ARG A 185 -1.19 -13.05 -3.99
C ARG A 185 -2.39 -13.99 -4.03
N GLY A 186 -2.21 -15.26 -4.34
CA GLY A 186 -3.33 -16.19 -4.54
C GLY A 186 -4.08 -15.90 -5.84
N ASP A 187 -5.38 -16.22 -5.85
CA ASP A 187 -6.21 -16.10 -7.05
C ASP A 187 -6.88 -14.72 -7.20
N VAL A 188 -6.05 -13.69 -7.37
CA VAL A 188 -6.50 -12.29 -7.50
C VAL A 188 -7.20 -11.99 -8.83
N TRP A 189 -7.97 -10.90 -8.85
CA TRP A 189 -8.56 -10.36 -10.06
C TRP A 189 -7.52 -9.69 -10.96
N VAL A 190 -7.66 -9.90 -12.26
CA VAL A 190 -6.83 -9.29 -13.30
C VAL A 190 -7.74 -8.74 -14.39
N GLY A 191 -7.59 -7.45 -14.67
CA GLY A 191 -8.17 -6.83 -15.86
C GLY A 191 -7.28 -7.11 -17.07
N ILE A 192 -7.88 -7.56 -18.16
CA ILE A 192 -7.22 -7.88 -19.43
C ILE A 192 -7.82 -6.95 -20.47
N VAL A 193 -7.02 -5.99 -20.95
CA VAL A 193 -7.48 -4.99 -21.91
C VAL A 193 -6.64 -5.07 -23.16
N ARG A 194 -7.27 -5.50 -24.26
CA ARG A 194 -6.66 -5.61 -25.58
C ARG A 194 -7.14 -4.46 -26.46
N ASN A 195 -6.22 -3.84 -27.19
CA ASN A 195 -6.55 -2.76 -28.13
C ASN A 195 -7.32 -1.58 -27.51
N ALA A 196 -7.01 -1.18 -26.27
CA ALA A 196 -7.67 -0.04 -25.62
C ALA A 196 -7.78 1.19 -26.54
N PHE A 197 -9.00 1.68 -26.71
CA PHE A 197 -9.43 2.78 -27.58
C PHE A 197 -8.97 2.64 -29.04
N ARG A 198 -9.02 1.41 -29.57
CA ARG A 198 -8.71 1.06 -30.97
C ARG A 198 -9.74 0.05 -31.48
N ASP A 199 -9.74 -0.14 -32.80
CA ASP A 199 -10.54 -1.21 -33.40
C ASP A 199 -10.18 -2.58 -32.83
N GLY A 200 -11.21 -3.38 -32.54
CA GLY A 200 -11.05 -4.68 -31.87
C GLY A 200 -10.67 -4.56 -30.38
N GLU A 201 -11.14 -3.51 -29.70
CA GLU A 201 -11.07 -3.37 -28.25
C GLU A 201 -11.80 -4.53 -27.55
N GLU A 202 -11.12 -5.16 -26.60
CA GLU A 202 -11.69 -6.18 -25.73
C GLU A 202 -11.30 -5.91 -24.29
N VAL A 203 -12.29 -6.01 -23.39
CA VAL A 203 -12.15 -5.75 -21.96
C VAL A 203 -12.71 -6.94 -21.20
N GLU A 204 -11.85 -7.61 -20.44
CA GLU A 204 -12.21 -8.75 -19.62
C GLU A 204 -11.68 -8.59 -18.20
N ILE A 205 -12.40 -9.15 -17.23
CA ILE A 205 -11.95 -9.24 -15.84
C ILE A 205 -12.05 -10.71 -15.44
N ARG A 206 -10.91 -11.30 -15.08
CA ARG A 206 -10.80 -12.73 -14.78
C ARG A 206 -9.96 -12.96 -13.55
N ARG A 207 -10.10 -14.15 -12.96
CA ARG A 207 -9.17 -14.61 -11.93
C ARG A 207 -7.84 -14.95 -12.59
N VAL A 208 -6.72 -14.70 -11.92
CA VAL A 208 -5.38 -15.03 -12.45
C VAL A 208 -5.24 -16.52 -12.80
N SER A 209 -6.00 -17.40 -12.15
CA SER A 209 -6.05 -18.83 -12.45
C SER A 209 -6.69 -19.19 -13.79
N GLU A 210 -7.50 -18.30 -14.36
CA GLU A 210 -8.27 -18.49 -15.60
C GLU A 210 -7.55 -17.94 -16.83
N ILE A 211 -6.44 -17.22 -16.64
CA ILE A 211 -5.70 -16.57 -17.74
C ILE A 211 -4.78 -17.59 -18.39
N LYS A 212 -4.92 -17.77 -19.70
CA LYS A 212 -4.03 -18.61 -20.50
C LYS A 212 -3.06 -17.74 -21.30
N GLU A 213 -1.81 -18.19 -21.41
CA GLU A 213 -0.74 -17.41 -22.04
C GLU A 213 -0.93 -17.17 -23.56
N ASP A 214 -1.77 -17.96 -24.23
CA ASP A 214 -2.08 -17.85 -25.65
C ASP A 214 -3.17 -16.83 -25.99
N GLU A 215 -3.95 -16.41 -25.00
CA GLU A 215 -5.01 -15.41 -25.14
C GLU A 215 -4.48 -13.96 -25.00
N VAL A 216 -3.25 -13.80 -24.53
CA VAL A 216 -2.62 -12.50 -24.29
C VAL A 216 -1.52 -12.25 -25.33
N ASP A 217 -1.54 -11.06 -25.93
CA ASP A 217 -0.59 -10.65 -26.97
C ASP A 217 0.15 -9.34 -26.64
N MET A 218 0.86 -8.77 -27.63
CA MET A 218 1.58 -7.51 -27.46
C MET A 218 0.68 -6.26 -27.41
N ASN A 219 -0.59 -6.37 -27.80
CA ASN A 219 -1.56 -5.28 -27.77
C ASN A 219 -2.39 -5.27 -26.48
N THR A 220 -2.04 -6.12 -25.52
CA THR A 220 -2.75 -6.31 -24.27
C THR A 220 -2.02 -5.64 -23.11
N ILE A 221 -2.78 -5.01 -22.22
CA ILE A 221 -2.35 -4.59 -20.88
C ILE A 221 -3.05 -5.47 -19.86
N LEU A 222 -2.29 -5.93 -18.86
CA LEU A 222 -2.85 -6.61 -17.69
C LEU A 222 -2.81 -5.67 -16.49
N ILE A 223 -3.93 -5.52 -15.78
CA ILE A 223 -4.02 -4.82 -14.50
C ILE A 223 -4.26 -5.85 -13.41
N VAL A 224 -3.22 -6.19 -12.65
CA VAL A 224 -3.29 -7.14 -11.53
C VAL A 224 -3.75 -6.38 -10.29
N GLY A 225 -4.90 -6.79 -9.75
CA GLY A 225 -5.44 -6.22 -8.51
C GLY A 225 -4.58 -6.51 -7.29
N ASN A 226 -4.71 -5.66 -6.28
CA ASN A 226 -4.10 -5.84 -4.97
C ASN A 226 -5.09 -6.50 -4.00
N SER A 227 -4.77 -6.52 -2.69
CA SER A 227 -5.63 -7.15 -1.68
C SER A 227 -7.02 -6.49 -1.52
N GLU A 228 -7.16 -5.22 -1.90
CA GLU A 228 -8.39 -4.45 -1.75
C GLU A 228 -9.22 -4.40 -3.05
N THR A 229 -8.66 -4.84 -4.17
CA THR A 229 -9.34 -4.79 -5.47
C THR A 229 -10.58 -5.69 -5.48
N ALA A 230 -11.72 -5.10 -5.85
CA ALA A 230 -13.00 -5.77 -5.96
C ALA A 230 -13.57 -5.67 -7.39
N VAL A 231 -14.55 -6.53 -7.67
CA VAL A 231 -15.26 -6.58 -8.96
C VAL A 231 -16.75 -6.59 -8.70
N ALA A 232 -17.47 -5.70 -9.38
CA ALA A 232 -18.93 -5.61 -9.37
C ALA A 232 -19.45 -5.63 -10.82
N GLY A 233 -19.94 -6.79 -11.26
CA GLY A 233 -20.31 -7.00 -12.66
C GLY A 233 -19.11 -6.80 -13.59
N ARG A 234 -19.18 -5.79 -14.47
CA ARG A 234 -18.11 -5.44 -15.41
C ARG A 234 -17.13 -4.38 -14.87
N ILE A 235 -17.30 -3.95 -13.63
CA ILE A 235 -16.50 -2.88 -13.03
C ILE A 235 -15.47 -3.50 -12.10
N MET A 236 -14.19 -3.27 -12.39
CA MET A 236 -13.06 -3.54 -11.50
C MET A 236 -12.66 -2.23 -10.81
N TYR A 237 -12.52 -2.26 -9.49
CA TYR A 237 -12.14 -1.07 -8.73
C TYR A 237 -11.29 -1.42 -7.52
N THR A 238 -10.38 -0.52 -7.17
CA THR A 238 -9.65 -0.58 -5.89
C THR A 238 -10.14 0.58 -5.03
N PRO A 239 -10.79 0.34 -3.88
CA PRO A 239 -11.31 1.40 -3.04
C PRO A 239 -10.20 2.37 -2.57
N ARG A 240 -10.38 3.69 -2.72
CA ARG A 240 -9.43 4.69 -2.17
C ARG A 240 -9.63 4.98 -0.68
N GLY A 241 -10.39 4.14 0.02
CA GLY A 241 -10.81 4.40 1.39
C GLY A 241 -11.90 5.46 1.56
N TYR A 242 -12.53 5.96 0.50
CA TYR A 242 -13.70 6.86 0.63
C TYR A 242 -14.84 6.20 1.40
N SER A 243 -15.10 4.92 1.18
CA SER A 243 -16.05 4.17 2.01
C SER A 243 -15.57 4.01 3.45
N ARG A 244 -14.28 4.17 3.78
CA ARG A 244 -13.79 4.25 5.18
C ARG A 244 -13.89 5.66 5.76
N LYS A 245 -13.72 6.69 4.93
CA LYS A 245 -13.70 8.12 5.29
C LYS A 245 -15.09 8.77 5.35
N TYR A 246 -16.00 8.44 4.42
CA TYR A 246 -17.36 8.96 4.37
C TYR A 246 -18.39 8.03 5.01
N SER A 247 -18.05 6.75 5.22
CA SER A 247 -18.76 6.01 6.27
C SER A 247 -18.57 6.66 7.64
N ILE A 248 -17.65 7.62 7.85
CA ILE A 248 -17.57 8.38 9.11
C ILE A 248 -18.77 9.34 9.27
N GLN A 249 -19.49 9.70 8.20
CA GLN A 249 -20.75 10.46 8.33
C GLN A 249 -21.98 9.58 8.56
N GLU A 250 -21.93 8.29 8.22
CA GLU A 250 -23.00 7.32 8.54
C GLU A 250 -22.64 6.34 9.68
N LYS A 251 -21.39 6.33 10.17
CA LYS A 251 -20.94 5.54 11.33
C LYS A 251 -21.30 6.25 12.63
N GLN A 252 -22.60 6.38 12.87
CA GLN A 252 -23.06 5.90 14.15
C GLN A 252 -22.98 4.37 14.10
N LYS A 253 -22.14 3.80 14.96
CA LYS A 253 -21.99 2.35 15.25
C LYS A 253 -21.18 1.51 14.24
N SER A 254 -19.88 1.44 14.50
CA SER A 254 -19.14 0.18 14.43
C SER A 254 -18.28 0.11 15.69
N ARG A 255 -18.86 -0.40 16.77
CA ARG A 255 -18.16 -0.75 18.00
C ARG A 255 -18.14 -2.28 18.08
N MET A 256 -16.98 -2.85 18.37
CA MET A 256 -16.74 -4.31 18.54
C MET A 256 -16.59 -5.18 17.29
N GLY A 257 -16.18 -4.64 16.13
CA GLY A 257 -15.73 -5.47 14.99
C GLY A 257 -16.84 -6.24 14.25
N ALA A 258 -18.10 -5.82 14.42
CA ALA A 258 -19.25 -6.36 13.71
C ALA A 258 -19.36 -5.75 12.30
N GLU A 259 -19.41 -6.61 11.27
CA GLU A 259 -19.54 -6.21 9.86
C GLU A 259 -20.90 -6.56 9.22
N THR A 260 -21.64 -7.51 9.80
CA THR A 260 -22.98 -7.90 9.32
C THR A 260 -24.09 -7.21 10.12
N GLU A 261 -25.28 -7.07 9.54
CA GLU A 261 -26.43 -6.45 10.20
C GLU A 261 -26.81 -7.17 11.51
N GLU A 262 -26.71 -8.50 11.52
CA GLU A 262 -26.93 -9.33 12.71
C GLU A 262 -25.84 -9.08 13.77
N ALA A 263 -24.57 -9.02 13.36
CA ALA A 263 -23.48 -8.70 14.28
C ALA A 263 -23.62 -7.28 14.86
N LEU A 264 -24.11 -6.31 14.08
CA LEU A 264 -24.35 -4.93 14.53
C LEU A 264 -25.48 -4.87 15.56
N LYS A 265 -26.53 -5.67 15.40
CA LYS A 265 -27.61 -5.83 16.40
C LYS A 265 -27.07 -6.41 17.71
N ILE A 266 -26.28 -7.49 17.62
CA ILE A 266 -25.64 -8.12 18.79
C ILE A 266 -24.70 -7.14 19.51
N ALA A 267 -23.87 -6.41 18.76
CA ALA A 267 -22.96 -5.42 19.32
C ALA A 267 -23.71 -4.27 20.01
N THR A 268 -24.82 -3.80 19.43
CA THR A 268 -25.68 -2.78 20.03
C THR A 268 -26.25 -3.24 21.38
N ILE A 269 -26.84 -4.44 21.42
CA ILE A 269 -27.42 -5.00 22.65
C ILE A 269 -26.32 -5.17 23.71
N SER A 270 -25.16 -5.68 23.31
CA SER A 270 -24.01 -5.84 24.21
C SER A 270 -23.56 -4.50 24.79
N GLU A 271 -23.53 -3.44 23.99
CA GLU A 271 -23.17 -2.09 24.45
C GLU A 271 -24.17 -1.53 25.46
N GLU A 272 -25.47 -1.71 25.23
CA GLU A 272 -26.53 -1.29 26.16
C GLU A 272 -26.41 -2.02 27.50
N ILE A 273 -26.16 -3.33 27.47
CA ILE A 273 -25.91 -4.13 28.68
C ILE A 273 -24.67 -3.59 29.40
N LEU A 274 -23.55 -3.40 28.70
CA LEU A 274 -22.32 -2.89 29.32
C LEU A 274 -22.48 -1.50 29.92
N LYS A 275 -23.25 -0.59 29.28
CA LYS A 275 -23.56 0.73 29.83
C LYS A 275 -24.44 0.65 31.08
N SER A 276 -25.40 -0.27 31.13
CA SER A 276 -26.19 -0.49 32.35
C SER A 276 -25.35 -1.09 33.49
N LEU A 277 -24.42 -1.99 33.18
CA LEU A 277 -23.49 -2.57 34.16
C LEU A 277 -22.46 -1.57 34.69
N HIS A 278 -22.03 -0.62 33.87
CA HIS A 278 -21.11 0.45 34.25
C HIS A 278 -21.41 1.76 33.50
N PRO A 279 -22.18 2.69 34.11
CA PRO A 279 -22.65 3.92 33.45
C PRO A 279 -21.62 5.05 33.28
N GLU A 280 -20.44 4.95 33.90
CA GLU A 280 -19.43 6.03 33.89
C GLU A 280 -19.01 6.37 32.45
N GLU A 281 -19.14 7.62 32.03
CA GLU A 281 -18.72 8.06 30.69
C GLU A 281 -17.23 8.43 30.65
N GLY A 282 -16.68 8.55 29.45
CA GLY A 282 -15.26 8.91 29.25
C GLY A 282 -14.30 7.72 29.21
N LEU A 283 -13.00 8.01 29.08
CA LEU A 283 -11.97 7.01 28.82
C LEU A 283 -11.93 5.89 29.87
N LYS A 284 -12.03 6.26 31.16
CA LYS A 284 -12.01 5.29 32.27
C LYS A 284 -13.19 4.32 32.20
N GLY A 285 -14.39 4.83 31.98
CA GLY A 285 -15.58 4.01 31.84
C GLY A 285 -15.56 3.10 30.60
N ASP A 286 -15.03 3.61 29.49
CA ASP A 286 -14.83 2.82 28.26
C ASP A 286 -13.84 1.66 28.49
N ILE A 287 -12.73 1.91 29.21
CA ILE A 287 -11.76 0.87 29.58
C ILE A 287 -12.42 -0.19 30.45
N ILE A 288 -13.15 0.20 31.49
CA ILE A 288 -13.82 -0.73 32.41
C ILE A 288 -14.83 -1.60 31.66
N ARG A 289 -15.71 -1.00 30.86
CA ARG A 289 -16.69 -1.73 30.05
C ARG A 289 -16.02 -2.74 29.12
N ARG A 290 -14.91 -2.35 28.49
CA ARG A 290 -14.18 -3.25 27.58
C ARG A 290 -13.53 -4.41 28.32
N CYS A 291 -12.98 -4.18 29.52
CA CYS A 291 -12.49 -5.25 30.36
C CYS A 291 -13.60 -6.22 30.77
N ILE A 292 -14.78 -5.72 31.16
CA ILE A 292 -15.97 -6.54 31.48
C ILE A 292 -16.38 -7.37 30.25
N ALA A 293 -16.45 -6.77 29.08
CA ALA A 293 -16.81 -7.46 27.84
C ALA A 293 -15.81 -8.57 27.49
N THR A 294 -14.52 -8.35 27.75
CA THR A 294 -13.44 -9.29 27.43
C THR A 294 -13.43 -10.49 28.38
N THR A 295 -13.79 -10.28 29.65
CA THR A 295 -13.79 -11.34 30.67
C THR A 295 -15.16 -12.00 30.86
N GLY A 296 -16.24 -11.34 30.45
CA GLY A 296 -17.61 -11.71 30.84
C GLY A 296 -17.88 -11.51 32.34
N ASP A 297 -17.04 -10.75 33.05
CA ASP A 297 -17.04 -10.68 34.52
C ASP A 297 -17.05 -9.22 35.00
N VAL A 298 -18.19 -8.80 35.56
CA VAL A 298 -18.43 -7.43 36.07
C VAL A 298 -17.48 -7.08 37.22
N SER A 299 -17.10 -8.05 38.04
CA SER A 299 -16.24 -7.83 39.20
C SER A 299 -14.81 -7.43 38.82
N ILE A 300 -14.45 -7.44 37.52
CA ILE A 300 -13.13 -6.99 37.08
C ILE A 300 -12.92 -5.50 37.31
N ARG A 301 -14.01 -4.70 37.31
CA ARG A 301 -13.94 -3.26 37.59
C ARG A 301 -13.39 -2.97 39.00
N ASP A 302 -13.67 -3.87 39.95
CA ASP A 302 -13.34 -3.69 41.36
C ASP A 302 -11.83 -3.88 41.62
N VAL A 303 -11.14 -4.58 40.70
CA VAL A 303 -9.69 -4.81 40.77
C VAL A 303 -8.89 -3.91 39.83
N LEU A 304 -9.51 -3.16 38.92
CA LEU A 304 -8.79 -2.20 38.07
C LEU A 304 -8.30 -1.01 38.90
N ARG A 305 -7.04 -0.63 38.71
CA ARG A 305 -6.40 0.50 39.40
C ARG A 305 -5.83 1.44 38.34
N PHE A 306 -6.12 2.73 38.48
CA PHE A 306 -5.70 3.79 37.58
C PHE A 306 -4.82 4.76 38.37
N LYS A 307 -3.56 4.93 37.96
CA LYS A 307 -2.60 5.87 38.57
C LYS A 307 -2.25 6.97 37.56
N GLY A 308 -2.21 8.22 38.04
CA GLY A 308 -1.85 9.38 37.22
C GLY A 308 -2.86 9.71 36.13
N ASP A 309 -2.45 10.52 35.16
CA ASP A 309 -3.30 10.88 34.02
C ASP A 309 -3.35 9.77 32.97
N ILE A 310 -4.50 9.09 32.90
CA ILE A 310 -4.73 7.99 31.96
C ILE A 310 -4.79 8.45 30.49
N TYR A 311 -5.00 9.74 30.23
CA TYR A 311 -4.94 10.31 28.88
C TYR A 311 -3.52 10.39 28.34
N GLU A 312 -2.49 10.23 29.19
CA GLU A 312 -1.10 10.15 28.71
C GLU A 312 -0.89 8.96 27.78
N GLY A 313 -1.57 7.84 28.02
CA GLY A 313 -1.56 6.70 27.09
C GLY A 313 -2.13 7.03 25.71
N VAL A 314 -3.18 7.87 25.66
CA VAL A 314 -3.77 8.34 24.40
C VAL A 314 -2.84 9.30 23.68
N ARG A 315 -2.24 10.26 24.40
CA ARG A 315 -1.27 11.22 23.83
C ARG A 315 -0.03 10.52 23.30
N ALA A 316 0.53 9.57 24.04
CA ALA A 316 1.67 8.78 23.57
C ALA A 316 1.35 8.02 22.27
N LEU A 317 0.13 7.50 22.10
CA LEU A 317 -0.29 6.87 20.84
C LEU A 317 -0.47 7.88 19.70
N LYS A 318 -0.97 9.09 19.97
CA LYS A 318 -1.05 10.19 18.99
C LYS A 318 0.34 10.65 18.55
N ASP A 319 1.32 10.63 19.46
CA ASP A 319 2.74 10.97 19.20
C ASP A 319 3.54 9.81 18.56
N ASP A 320 2.86 8.76 18.07
CA ASP A 320 3.48 7.59 17.45
C ASP A 320 4.53 6.87 18.32
N CYS A 321 4.36 6.92 19.65
CA CYS A 321 5.23 6.19 20.57
C CYS A 321 5.08 4.67 20.35
N ARG A 322 6.21 3.97 20.39
CA ARG A 322 6.27 2.53 20.24
C ARG A 322 5.53 1.81 21.38
N ILE A 323 4.93 0.67 21.06
CA ILE A 323 4.30 -0.22 22.03
C ILE A 323 5.20 -1.44 22.23
N ILE A 324 5.56 -1.72 23.48
CA ILE A 324 6.30 -2.92 23.88
C ILE A 324 5.38 -3.80 24.72
N VAL A 325 5.31 -5.09 24.37
CA VAL A 325 4.50 -6.08 25.10
C VAL A 325 5.37 -7.20 25.65
N ASP A 326 4.93 -7.88 26.70
CA ASP A 326 5.70 -8.99 27.26
C ASP A 326 5.72 -10.24 26.37
N VAL A 327 4.57 -10.63 25.81
CA VAL A 327 4.41 -11.88 25.04
C VAL A 327 3.61 -11.70 23.75
N HIS A 328 3.78 -12.64 22.81
CA HIS A 328 3.03 -12.67 21.55
C HIS A 328 1.51 -12.69 21.73
N MET A 329 1.00 -13.26 22.82
CA MET A 329 -0.44 -13.30 23.07
C MET A 329 -1.03 -11.89 23.25
N VAL A 330 -0.29 -10.98 23.89
CA VAL A 330 -0.71 -9.58 23.98
C VAL A 330 -0.57 -8.94 22.60
N LYS A 331 0.57 -9.12 21.92
CA LYS A 331 0.82 -8.58 20.56
C LYS A 331 -0.30 -8.95 19.57
N ALA A 332 -0.70 -10.21 19.54
CA ALA A 332 -1.75 -10.71 18.66
C ALA A 332 -3.14 -10.11 18.95
N GLY A 333 -3.35 -9.64 20.18
CA GLY A 333 -4.59 -8.97 20.59
C GLY A 333 -4.63 -7.48 20.28
N LEU A 334 -3.52 -6.84 19.88
CA LEU A 334 -3.46 -5.41 19.62
C LEU A 334 -3.81 -5.06 18.17
N ARG A 335 -4.44 -3.90 17.96
CA ARG A 335 -4.76 -3.35 16.63
C ARG A 335 -3.62 -2.58 15.96
N ARG A 336 -2.55 -2.31 16.70
CA ARG A 336 -1.37 -1.58 16.25
C ARG A 336 -0.14 -2.46 16.44
N ASP A 337 0.85 -2.30 15.57
CA ASP A 337 2.09 -3.07 15.68
C ASP A 337 2.80 -2.79 17.01
N SER A 338 3.49 -3.80 17.51
CA SER A 338 4.15 -3.77 18.81
C SER A 338 5.35 -4.71 18.84
N ILE A 339 6.30 -4.42 19.72
CA ILE A 339 7.50 -5.23 19.92
C ILE A 339 7.21 -6.23 21.05
N ALA A 340 7.36 -7.53 20.79
CA ALA A 340 7.21 -8.55 21.83
C ALA A 340 8.57 -8.80 22.50
N ALA A 341 8.69 -8.46 23.79
CA ALA A 341 9.94 -8.56 24.52
C ALA A 341 10.51 -9.97 24.54
N VAL A 342 9.66 -11.01 24.58
CA VAL A 342 10.07 -12.41 24.54
C VAL A 342 10.96 -12.78 23.33
N ASP A 343 10.85 -12.06 22.21
CA ASP A 343 11.66 -12.24 21.00
C ASP A 343 13.15 -11.93 21.22
N PHE A 344 13.45 -11.15 22.25
CA PHE A 344 14.80 -10.67 22.56
C PHE A 344 15.40 -11.40 23.76
N SER A 345 14.83 -12.54 24.15
CA SER A 345 15.29 -13.30 25.32
C SER A 345 16.64 -13.99 25.09
N SER A 346 17.45 -14.07 26.14
CA SER A 346 18.71 -14.82 26.19
C SER A 346 18.66 -15.90 27.27
N ASN A 347 19.51 -16.94 27.14
CA ASN A 347 19.62 -18.00 28.15
C ASN A 347 20.51 -17.53 29.32
N ASP A 348 19.98 -16.65 30.17
CA ASP A 348 20.67 -16.04 31.31
C ASP A 348 20.19 -16.54 32.69
N GLY A 349 19.38 -17.62 32.71
CA GLY A 349 18.82 -18.21 33.92
C GLY A 349 17.56 -17.51 34.45
N GLY A 350 17.12 -16.41 33.82
CA GLY A 350 15.85 -15.75 34.12
C GLY A 350 14.67 -16.26 33.28
N THR A 351 13.47 -15.72 33.53
CA THR A 351 12.33 -15.96 32.62
C THR A 351 12.56 -15.24 31.30
N LYS A 352 12.19 -15.86 30.18
CA LYS A 352 12.38 -15.30 28.83
C LYS A 352 11.85 -13.87 28.67
N THR A 353 10.68 -13.57 29.21
CA THR A 353 10.05 -12.25 29.13
C THR A 353 10.83 -11.17 29.89
N ALA A 354 11.33 -11.48 31.09
CA ALA A 354 12.16 -10.57 31.88
C ALA A 354 13.52 -10.33 31.21
N SER A 355 14.18 -11.40 30.74
CA SER A 355 15.45 -11.30 29.98
C SER A 355 15.27 -10.46 28.72
N GLY A 356 14.20 -10.73 27.97
CA GLY A 356 13.83 -10.01 26.77
C GLY A 356 13.68 -8.51 27.00
N LEU A 357 12.92 -8.10 28.03
CA LEU A 357 12.77 -6.68 28.41
C LEU A 357 14.12 -6.02 28.74
N ARG A 358 15.01 -6.70 29.47
CA ARG A 358 16.33 -6.17 29.83
C ARG A 358 17.23 -5.96 28.61
N ASN A 359 17.10 -6.83 27.60
CA ASN A 359 17.85 -6.72 26.35
C ASN A 359 17.36 -5.57 25.46
N ILE A 360 16.11 -5.16 25.61
CA ILE A 360 15.53 -4.00 24.90
C ILE A 360 15.28 -2.79 25.81
N ARG A 361 15.95 -2.71 26.97
CA ARG A 361 15.73 -1.64 27.96
C ARG A 361 15.84 -0.22 27.37
N ASP A 362 16.71 -0.02 26.39
CA ASP A 362 16.92 1.27 25.73
C ASP A 362 15.71 1.67 24.86
N LEU A 363 14.88 0.70 24.45
CA LEU A 363 13.63 0.94 23.74
C LEU A 363 12.47 1.28 24.69
N VAL A 364 12.59 0.96 25.98
CA VAL A 364 11.55 1.20 26.98
C VAL A 364 11.34 2.69 27.24
N GLU A 365 12.41 3.48 27.20
CA GLU A 365 12.32 4.92 27.40
C GLU A 365 11.39 5.58 26.37
N GLY A 366 10.45 6.37 26.86
CA GLY A 366 9.46 7.09 26.03
C GLY A 366 8.38 6.20 25.41
N SER A 367 8.37 4.90 25.68
CA SER A 367 7.41 3.94 25.09
C SER A 367 6.12 3.78 25.89
N ILE A 368 5.17 3.06 25.31
CA ILE A 368 4.06 2.43 26.05
C ILE A 368 4.42 0.98 26.31
N VAL A 369 4.42 0.55 27.57
CA VAL A 369 4.72 -0.85 27.92
C VAL A 369 3.49 -1.55 28.45
N ALA A 370 3.14 -2.70 27.87
CA ALA A 370 1.96 -3.47 28.20
C ALA A 370 2.32 -4.92 28.61
N ILE A 371 2.18 -5.23 29.90
CA ILE A 371 2.53 -6.53 30.49
C ILE A 371 1.23 -7.27 30.85
N GLY A 372 0.89 -8.29 30.06
CA GLY A 372 -0.38 -9.01 30.22
C GLY A 372 -0.27 -10.39 30.86
N ASN A 373 0.89 -11.04 30.75
CA ASN A 373 1.03 -12.45 31.12
C ASN A 373 2.02 -12.68 32.25
N SER A 374 3.14 -11.97 32.28
CA SER A 374 4.30 -12.37 33.08
C SER A 374 4.54 -11.45 34.30
N PRO A 375 4.37 -11.95 35.55
CA PRO A 375 4.76 -11.21 36.75
C PRO A 375 6.25 -10.85 36.77
N SER A 376 7.12 -11.75 36.28
CA SER A 376 8.56 -11.50 36.19
C SER A 376 8.90 -10.40 35.18
N ALA A 377 8.12 -10.23 34.11
CA ALA A 377 8.26 -9.11 33.18
C ALA A 377 7.87 -7.78 33.84
N ALA A 378 6.81 -7.76 34.67
CA ALA A 378 6.42 -6.57 35.42
C ALA A 378 7.47 -6.16 36.46
N ILE A 379 8.11 -7.13 37.15
CA ILE A 379 9.23 -6.86 38.06
C ILE A 379 10.44 -6.30 37.29
N ALA A 380 10.80 -6.91 36.16
CA ALA A 380 11.89 -6.41 35.32
C ALA A 380 11.60 -5.00 34.78
N LEU A 381 10.36 -4.73 34.38
CA LEU A 381 9.94 -3.40 33.97
C LEU A 381 10.07 -2.39 35.10
N TYR A 382 9.69 -2.75 36.33
CA TYR A 382 9.90 -1.88 37.50
C TYR A 382 11.37 -1.49 37.68
N GLU A 383 12.30 -2.45 37.57
CA GLU A 383 13.74 -2.19 37.65
C GLU A 383 14.22 -1.27 36.50
N ILE A 384 13.76 -1.53 35.27
CA ILE A 384 14.17 -0.79 34.07
C ILE A 384 13.62 0.65 34.10
N ALA A 385 12.36 0.82 34.47
CA ALA A 385 11.64 2.09 34.42
C ALA A 385 12.22 3.17 35.35
N GLN A 386 13.00 2.78 36.37
CA GLN A 386 13.73 3.73 37.21
C GLN A 386 14.83 4.50 36.47
N ARG A 387 15.36 3.92 35.38
CA ARG A 387 16.41 4.55 34.55
C ARG A 387 15.95 4.87 33.14
N TYR A 388 15.03 4.07 32.59
CA TYR A 388 14.49 4.20 31.24
C TYR A 388 12.96 4.32 31.33
N PRO A 389 12.43 5.47 31.76
CA PRO A 389 11.01 5.60 32.07
C PRO A 389 10.14 5.51 30.79
N PRO A 390 9.16 4.59 30.72
CA PRO A 390 8.12 4.65 29.70
C PRO A 390 7.18 5.84 29.95
N ARG A 391 6.45 6.28 28.92
CA ARG A 391 5.39 7.31 29.07
C ARG A 391 4.14 6.76 29.73
N PHE A 392 3.83 5.49 29.50
CA PHE A 392 2.62 4.87 30.02
C PHE A 392 2.80 3.37 30.23
N ILE A 393 2.20 2.83 31.29
CA ILE A 393 2.26 1.39 31.60
C ILE A 393 0.86 0.78 31.71
N VAL A 394 0.65 -0.35 31.05
CA VAL A 394 -0.48 -1.26 31.33
C VAL A 394 0.11 -2.53 31.94
N ALA A 395 -0.17 -2.84 33.20
CA ALA A 395 0.35 -4.04 33.86
C ALA A 395 -0.76 -4.85 34.51
N THR A 396 -1.17 -5.91 33.82
CA THR A 396 -2.22 -6.81 34.28
C THR A 396 -1.78 -8.27 34.29
N PRO A 397 -0.55 -8.66 34.68
CA PRO A 397 -0.20 -10.08 34.75
C PRO A 397 -1.17 -10.83 35.69
N VAL A 398 -1.57 -12.02 35.23
CA VAL A 398 -2.36 -12.99 36.01
C VAL A 398 -1.41 -13.99 36.67
N GLY A 399 -1.78 -14.48 37.86
CA GLY A 399 -1.04 -15.56 38.50
C GLY A 399 -1.21 -15.58 40.02
N PHE A 400 -0.82 -16.70 40.62
CA PHE A 400 -0.85 -16.90 42.08
C PHE A 400 0.49 -16.65 42.75
N VAL A 401 1.56 -16.48 41.97
CA VAL A 401 2.91 -16.22 42.46
C VAL A 401 3.39 -14.89 41.89
N ASN A 402 3.79 -13.97 42.77
CA ASN A 402 4.36 -12.65 42.44
C ASN A 402 3.46 -11.70 41.61
N ALA A 403 2.24 -12.09 41.24
CA ALA A 403 1.37 -11.28 40.40
C ALA A 403 0.90 -10.01 41.13
N ALA A 404 0.45 -10.15 42.38
CA ALA A 404 -0.01 -9.01 43.17
C ALA A 404 1.15 -8.04 43.46
N GLU A 405 2.28 -8.60 43.90
CA GLU A 405 3.49 -7.85 44.27
C GLU A 405 4.08 -7.13 43.05
N SER A 406 4.16 -7.78 41.89
CA SER A 406 4.70 -7.17 40.66
C SER A 406 3.86 -5.98 40.17
N LYS A 407 2.54 -6.05 40.30
CA LYS A 407 1.64 -4.93 39.93
C LYS A 407 1.70 -3.80 40.95
N GLU A 408 1.91 -4.11 42.23
CA GLU A 408 2.15 -3.10 43.27
C GLU A 408 3.48 -2.36 43.03
N ALA A 409 4.53 -3.08 42.65
CA ALA A 409 5.80 -2.46 42.26
C ALA A 409 5.61 -1.46 41.10
N ILE A 410 4.85 -1.81 40.07
CA ILE A 410 4.51 -0.87 38.98
C ILE A 410 3.72 0.34 39.51
N ARG A 411 2.74 0.15 40.39
CA ARG A 411 1.99 1.26 40.99
C ARG A 411 2.85 2.19 41.85
N SER A 412 3.98 1.73 42.37
CA SER A 412 4.92 2.59 43.11
C SER A 412 5.71 3.55 42.23
N LEU A 413 5.78 3.34 40.90
CA LEU A 413 6.49 4.23 39.97
C LEU A 413 5.70 5.52 39.73
N GLU A 414 6.38 6.66 39.63
CA GLU A 414 5.79 7.95 39.24
C GLU A 414 5.54 8.04 37.73
N ILE A 415 4.87 7.02 37.18
CA ILE A 415 4.51 6.88 35.77
C ILE A 415 3.01 6.56 35.69
N PRO A 416 2.24 7.28 34.85
CA PRO A 416 0.83 6.97 34.65
C PRO A 416 0.63 5.52 34.21
N SER A 417 -0.28 4.82 34.87
CA SER A 417 -0.45 3.40 34.65
C SER A 417 -1.85 2.87 34.93
N ILE A 418 -2.19 1.78 34.25
CA ILE A 418 -3.40 0.99 34.47
C ILE A 418 -2.99 -0.41 34.85
N THR A 419 -3.40 -0.84 36.03
CA THR A 419 -3.04 -2.15 36.58
C THR A 419 -4.26 -2.88 37.12
N THR A 420 -4.09 -4.15 37.48
CA THR A 420 -5.05 -4.87 38.32
C THR A 420 -4.51 -5.12 39.73
N GLU A 421 -5.40 -5.28 40.70
CA GLU A 421 -5.09 -5.72 42.06
C GLU A 421 -5.20 -7.24 42.20
N GLY A 422 -4.42 -7.82 43.13
CA GLY A 422 -4.47 -9.24 43.46
C GLY A 422 -3.96 -10.16 42.34
N THR A 423 -4.52 -11.37 42.24
CA THR A 423 -4.08 -12.41 41.30
C THR A 423 -4.72 -12.32 39.91
N ARG A 424 -5.80 -11.54 39.78
CA ARG A 424 -6.60 -11.41 38.55
C ARG A 424 -5.94 -10.50 37.53
N GLY A 425 -6.13 -10.79 36.24
CA GLY A 425 -5.45 -10.11 35.15
C GLY A 425 -5.53 -10.93 33.86
N GLY A 426 -4.51 -10.81 33.03
CA GLY A 426 -4.27 -11.62 31.84
C GLY A 426 -4.03 -10.78 30.60
N SER A 427 -3.55 -11.45 29.55
CA SER A 427 -3.28 -10.86 28.25
C SER A 427 -4.52 -10.23 27.62
N GLY A 428 -5.70 -10.83 27.82
CA GLY A 428 -6.97 -10.31 27.30
C GLY A 428 -7.31 -8.92 27.88
N ILE A 429 -7.18 -8.75 29.20
CA ILE A 429 -7.42 -7.46 29.86
C ILE A 429 -6.38 -6.43 29.41
N CYS A 430 -5.10 -6.83 29.34
CA CYS A 430 -4.02 -5.97 28.85
C CYS A 430 -4.33 -5.44 27.44
N ALA A 431 -4.66 -6.34 26.52
CA ALA A 431 -5.01 -6.00 25.15
C ALA A 431 -6.29 -5.14 25.08
N ALA A 432 -7.29 -5.40 25.92
CA ALA A 432 -8.50 -4.60 26.01
C ALA A 432 -8.17 -3.15 26.39
N VAL A 433 -7.39 -2.94 27.45
CA VAL A 433 -6.96 -1.60 27.89
C VAL A 433 -6.22 -0.86 26.77
N VAL A 434 -5.20 -1.49 26.18
CA VAL A 434 -4.38 -0.87 25.13
C VAL A 434 -5.22 -0.55 23.89
N ASN A 435 -6.10 -1.46 23.45
CA ASN A 435 -6.98 -1.19 22.31
C ASN A 435 -7.99 -0.08 22.58
N CYS A 436 -8.43 0.09 23.82
CA CYS A 436 -9.29 1.21 24.18
C CYS A 436 -8.52 2.55 24.05
N LEU A 437 -7.27 2.59 24.50
CA LEU A 437 -6.40 3.76 24.31
C LEU A 437 -6.15 4.05 22.82
N ILE A 438 -5.91 3.01 22.01
CA ILE A 438 -5.77 3.13 20.54
C ILE A 438 -7.02 3.74 19.91
N GLU A 439 -8.20 3.22 20.25
CA GLU A 439 -9.46 3.76 19.72
C GLU A 439 -9.70 5.21 20.11
N HIS A 440 -9.30 5.62 21.32
CA HIS A 440 -9.39 7.03 21.73
C HIS A 440 -8.35 7.91 21.03
N ALA A 441 -7.17 7.38 20.69
CA ALA A 441 -6.15 8.11 19.94
C ALA A 441 -6.54 8.32 18.47
N GLU A 442 -7.25 7.34 17.88
CA GLU A 442 -7.72 7.36 16.49
C GLU A 442 -8.99 8.19 16.28
N ARG A 443 -9.74 8.53 17.35
CA ARG A 443 -10.86 9.46 17.26
C ARG A 443 -10.30 10.84 16.89
N SER A 444 -10.70 11.33 15.71
CA SER A 444 -10.53 12.73 15.34
C SER A 444 -11.37 13.57 16.31
N ASP A 445 -10.71 14.37 17.14
CA ASP A 445 -11.35 15.49 17.83
C ASP A 445 -11.70 16.59 16.82
#